data_AF-A0A1B7LHY3-F1
#
_entry.id   AF-A0A1B7LHY3-F1
#
_cell.length_a   1.000
_cell.length_b   1.000
_cell.length_c   1.000
_cell.angle_alpha   90.00
_cell.angle_beta   90.00
_cell.angle_gamma   90.00
#
_symmetry.space_group_name_H-M   'P 1'
#
loop_
_entity.id
_entity.type
_entity.pdbx_description
1 polymer ?
#
loop_
_entity_poly.entity_id
_entity_poly.type
_entity_poly.pdbx_seq_one_letter_code
_entity_poly.pdbx_strand_id
1 'polypeptide(L)' 'MEQLEQARIKLEEASRLVREAADLSLTAMLQDTRHKAPVARLWEAFLGDFLYYVRLKGRQNRCNLFSLISFARIWHR' A
#
# COMPACT_ATOMS: atom_id res chain seq x y z
N MET A 1 2.31 -22.54 10.49
CA MET A 1 3.37 -22.04 9.58
C MET A 1 2.82 -21.63 8.22
N GLU A 2 1.77 -22.27 7.69
CA GLU A 2 1.21 -21.98 6.36
C GLU A 2 0.69 -20.55 6.15
N GLN A 3 -0.02 -19.96 7.12
CA GLN A 3 -0.63 -18.63 6.96
C GLN A 3 0.37 -17.46 6.86
N LEU A 4 1.49 -17.54 7.59
CA LEU A 4 2.53 -16.49 7.54
C LEU A 4 3.24 -16.50 6.18
N GLU A 5 3.51 -17.69 5.65
CA GLU A 5 4.14 -17.85 4.34
C GLU A 5 3.20 -17.40 3.21
N GLN A 6 1.91 -17.74 3.29
CA GLN A 6 0.93 -17.21 2.35
C GLN A 6 0.81 -15.67 2.44
N ALA A 7 0.85 -15.10 3.65
CA ALA A 7 0.87 -13.66 3.83
C ALA A 7 2.13 -13.02 3.20
N ARG A 8 3.31 -13.64 3.36
CA ARG A 8 4.57 -13.20 2.74
C ARG A 8 4.44 -13.14 1.22
N ILE A 9 4.00 -14.23 0.59
CA ILE A 9 3.81 -14.32 -0.87
C ILE A 9 2.85 -13.22 -1.36
N LYS A 10 1.73 -13.01 -0.64
CA LYS A 10 0.76 -11.98 -1.02
C LYS A 10 1.28 -10.55 -0.85
N LEU A 11 2.10 -10.29 0.17
CA LEU A 11 2.75 -8.99 0.36
C LEU A 11 3.80 -8.72 -0.73
N GLU A 12 4.53 -9.75 -1.19
CA GLU A 12 5.47 -9.63 -2.29
C GLU A 12 4.77 -9.36 -3.63
N GLU A 13 3.68 -10.08 -3.90
CA GLU A 13 2.83 -9.85 -5.09
C GLU A 13 2.25 -8.43 -5.08
N ALA A 14 1.70 -7.98 -3.95
CA ALA A 14 1.19 -6.62 -3.79
C ALA A 14 2.30 -5.56 -3.99
N SER A 15 3.49 -5.79 -3.44
CA SER A 15 4.64 -4.90 -3.62
C SER A 15 5.03 -4.73 -5.08
N ARG A 16 5.02 -5.82 -5.87
CA ARG A 16 5.27 -5.77 -7.31
C ARG A 16 4.19 -4.95 -8.03
N LEU A 17 2.92 -5.22 -7.76
CA LEU A 17 1.80 -4.51 -8.41
C LEU A 17 1.81 -3.00 -8.07
N VAL A 18 2.13 -2.64 -6.83
CA VAL A 18 2.23 -1.23 -6.40
C VAL A 18 3.39 -0.52 -7.11
N ARG A 19 4.52 -1.20 -7.35
CA ARG A 19 5.64 -0.63 -8.13
C ARG A 19 5.23 -0.37 -9.58
N GLU A 20 4.60 -1.35 -10.24
CA GLU A 20 4.11 -1.19 -11.61
C GLU A 20 3.10 -0.04 -11.72
N ALA A 21 2.18 0.07 -10.75
CA ALA A 21 1.23 1.18 -10.70
C ALA A 21 1.91 2.55 -10.50
N ALA A 22 3.00 2.61 -9.73
CA ALA A 22 3.80 3.83 -9.56
C ALA A 22 4.50 4.24 -10.85
N ASP A 23 5.13 3.30 -11.55
CA ASP A 23 5.80 3.57 -12.82
C ASP A 23 4.81 4.06 -13.89
N LEU A 24 3.62 3.45 -13.97
CA LEU A 24 2.54 3.90 -14.85
C LEU A 24 2.01 5.29 -14.46
N SER A 25 1.82 5.54 -13.16
CA SER A 25 1.37 6.84 -12.65
C SER A 25 2.34 7.96 -13.02
N LEU A 26 3.64 7.73 -12.83
CA LEU A 26 4.69 8.68 -13.19
C LEU A 26 4.72 8.93 -14.69
N THR A 27 4.66 7.87 -15.49
CA THR A 27 4.62 7.97 -16.96
C THR A 27 3.43 8.83 -17.41
N ALA A 28 2.23 8.59 -16.87
CA ALA A 28 1.03 9.36 -17.21
C ALA A 28 1.16 10.85 -16.82
N MET A 29 1.75 11.14 -15.65
CA MET A 29 1.96 12.51 -15.18
C MET A 29 3.02 13.27 -15.98
N LEU A 30 4.06 12.57 -16.48
CA LEU A 30 5.11 13.13 -17.32
C LEU A 30 4.62 13.40 -18.74
N GLN A 31 3.74 12.54 -19.27
CA GLN A 31 3.13 12.72 -20.59
C GLN A 31 2.16 13.91 -20.64
N ASP A 32 1.34 14.09 -19.59
CA ASP A 32 0.42 15.21 -19.51
C ASP A 32 0.19 15.67 -18.05
N THR A 33 0.52 16.93 -17.80
CA THR A 33 0.38 17.55 -16.47
C THR A 33 -1.07 17.59 -15.96
N ARG A 34 -2.08 17.48 -16.84
CA ARG A 34 -3.50 17.37 -16.46
C ARG A 34 -3.80 16.07 -15.73
N HIS A 35 -2.97 15.03 -15.87
CA HIS A 35 -3.14 13.76 -15.14
C HIS A 35 -2.69 13.81 -13.69
N LYS A 36 -2.01 14.87 -13.23
CA LYS A 36 -1.53 14.96 -11.83
C LYS A 36 -2.66 14.81 -10.80
N ALA A 37 -3.76 15.54 -10.97
CA ALA A 37 -4.88 15.48 -10.03
C ALA A 37 -5.65 14.13 -10.10
N PRO A 38 -5.97 13.58 -11.30
CA PRO A 38 -6.50 12.22 -11.42
C PRO A 38 -5.62 11.15 -10.78
N VAL A 39 -4.31 11.18 -11.02
CA VAL A 39 -3.37 10.22 -10.43
C VAL A 39 -3.34 10.35 -8.91
N ALA A 40 -3.29 11.57 -8.37
CA ALA A 40 -3.35 11.78 -6.92
C ALA A 40 -4.62 11.15 -6.30
N ARG A 41 -5.78 11.33 -6.93
CA ARG A 41 -7.05 10.73 -6.46
C ARG A 41 -7.04 9.20 -6.48
N LEU A 42 -6.40 8.57 -7.47
CA LEU A 42 -6.23 7.11 -7.51
C LEU A 42 -5.40 6.61 -6.32
N TRP A 43 -4.29 7.30 -6.03
CA TRP A 43 -3.45 6.97 -4.89
C TRP A 43 -4.14 7.21 -3.55
N GLU A 44 -4.88 8.31 -3.40
CA GLU A 44 -5.68 8.62 -2.22
C GLU A 44 -6.74 7.53 -1.95
N ALA A 45 -7.45 7.10 -2.99
CA ALA A 45 -8.44 6.04 -2.88
C ALA A 45 -7.79 4.70 -2.45
N PHE A 46 -6.71 4.29 -3.12
CA PHE A 46 -5.99 3.06 -2.78
C PHE A 46 -5.44 3.07 -1.36
N LEU A 47 -4.75 4.15 -0.96
CA LEU A 47 -4.16 4.27 0.38
C LEU A 47 -5.25 4.34 1.46
N GLY A 48 -6.34 5.06 1.19
CA GLY A 48 -7.50 5.15 2.07
C GLY A 48 -8.10 3.77 2.36
N ASP A 49 -8.40 3.01 1.30
CA ASP A 49 -8.98 1.67 1.41
C ASP A 49 -8.03 0.69 2.10
N PHE A 50 -6.74 0.70 1.75
CA PHE A 50 -5.73 -0.16 2.35
C PHE A 50 -5.59 0.10 3.86
N LEU A 51 -5.37 1.36 4.25
CA LEU A 51 -5.21 1.74 5.66
C LEU A 51 -6.48 1.47 6.46
N TYR A 52 -7.64 1.74 5.87
CA TYR A 52 -8.94 1.44 6.48
C TYR A 52 -9.09 -0.06 6.73
N TYR A 53 -8.82 -0.91 5.74
CA TYR A 53 -8.97 -2.35 5.85
C TYR A 53 -8.05 -2.96 6.91
N VAL A 54 -6.77 -2.57 6.93
CA VAL A 54 -5.80 -3.03 7.95
C VAL A 54 -6.27 -2.64 9.35
N ARG A 55 -6.71 -1.38 9.54
CA ARG A 55 -7.23 -0.89 10.81
C ARG A 55 -8.51 -1.62 11.23
N LEU A 56 -9.44 -1.85 10.30
CA LEU A 56 -10.70 -2.54 10.55
C LEU A 56 -10.45 -3.98 11.02
N LYS A 57 -9.59 -4.73 10.30
CA LYS A 57 -9.21 -6.09 10.69
C LYS A 57 -8.47 -6.12 12.01
N GLY A 58 -7.60 -5.16 12.27
CA GLY A 58 -6.91 -5.06 13.55
C GLY A 58 -7.88 -4.84 14.71
N ARG A 59 -8.86 -3.95 14.55
CA ARG A 59 -9.93 -3.71 15.54
C ARG A 59 -10.79 -4.95 15.78
N GLN A 60 -11.21 -5.63 14.71
CA GLN A 60 -12.03 -6.86 14.79
C GLN A 60 -11.34 -7.98 15.58
N ASN A 61 -10.02 -8.10 15.44
CA ASN A 61 -9.24 -9.16 16.07
C ASN A 61 -8.51 -8.73 17.35
N ARG A 62 -8.75 -7.49 17.85
CA ARG A 62 -8.02 -6.87 18.97
C ARG A 62 -6.49 -6.91 18.81
N CYS A 63 -6.00 -6.91 17.58
CA CYS A 63 -4.58 -6.94 17.22
C CYS A 63 -4.26 -5.71 16.37
N ASN A 64 -3.51 -4.74 16.92
CA ASN A 64 -3.10 -3.57 16.14
C ASN A 64 -1.85 -3.90 15.30
N LEU A 65 -2.03 -4.21 14.00
CA LEU A 65 -0.91 -4.50 13.11
C LEU A 65 0.06 -3.32 13.00
N PHE A 66 -0.44 -2.08 13.02
CA PHE A 66 0.42 -0.89 12.94
C PHE A 66 1.31 -0.71 14.18
N SER A 67 0.87 -1.11 15.37
CA SER A 67 1.73 -1.05 16.57
C SER A 67 2.84 -2.10 16.55
N LEU A 68 2.72 -3.15 15.74
CA LEU A 68 3.74 -4.18 15.57
C LEU A 68 4.77 -3.81 14.50
N ILE A 69 4.45 -2.85 13.63
CA ILE A 69 5.34 -2.36 12.58
C ILE A 69 6.22 -1.25 13.16
N SER A 70 7.55 -1.42 13.06
CA SER A 70 8.48 -0.34 13.38
C SER A 70 8.63 0.57 12.18
N PHE A 71 7.94 1.71 12.20
CA PHE A 71 8.07 2.75 11.17
C PHE A 71 9.48 3.34 11.13
N ALA A 72 10.21 3.39 12.25
CA ALA A 72 11.62 3.78 12.25
C ALA A 72 12.45 2.90 11.29
N ARG A 73 12.25 1.58 11.28
CA ARG A 73 12.94 0.67 10.34
C ARG A 73 12.52 0.86 8.88
N ILE A 74 11.37 1.48 8.62
CA ILE A 74 10.86 1.73 7.26
C ILE A 74 11.44 3.03 6.68
N TRP A 75 11.44 4.11 7.47
CA TRP A 75 11.85 5.45 7.01
C TRP A 75 13.36 5.70 7.03
N HIS A 76 14.16 4.78 7.59
CA HIS A 76 15.63 4.85 7.58
C HIS A 76 16.29 4.06 6.44
N ARG A 77 15.51 3.54 5.48
CA ARG A 77 16.00 2.98 4.21
C ARG A 77 15.89 4.01 3.10
#